data_AF-A0A7D8YVX9-F1
#
_entry.id   AF-A0A7D8YVX9-F1
#
_cell.length_a   1.000
_cell.length_b   1.000
_cell.length_c   1.000
_cell.angle_alpha   90.00
_cell.angle_beta   90.00
_cell.angle_gamma   90.00
#
_symmetry.space_group_name_H-M   'P 1'
#
loop_
_entity.id
_entity.type
_entity.pdbx_description
1 polymer ?
#
loop_
_entity_poly.entity_id
_entity_poly.type
_entity_poly.pdbx_seq_one_letter_code
_entity_poly.pdbx_strand_id
1 'polypeptide(L)'
;MFTDETKPPAGPFSSVKEFHNWLSFLTKWGLEKHSPDPSLIPDPYRDSLPDNSPITFTHADLHPSNILVTSDAPYHVIAIIDWHQSGWYPDCWEHCKATYTAEYDGEWNTQYIPRFVDVPECYDAWSFYVRYFGC
;
A
#
# COMPACT_ATOMS: atom_id res chain seq x y z
N MET A 1 -5.58 2.27 10.87
CA MET A 1 -5.14 1.02 10.21
C MET A 1 -4.07 0.25 11.00
N PHE A 2 -3.41 0.85 12.01
CA PHE A 2 -2.34 0.21 12.82
C PHE A 2 -2.71 -0.09 14.28
N THR A 3 -3.97 0.08 14.67
CA THR A 3 -4.42 0.02 16.07
C THR A 3 -5.57 -0.96 16.29
N ASP A 4 -5.76 -1.91 15.37
CA ASP A 4 -6.74 -2.97 15.58
C ASP A 4 -6.13 -3.99 16.56
N GLU A 5 -6.64 -4.03 17.78
CA GLU A 5 -6.18 -4.93 18.86
C GLU A 5 -6.24 -6.42 18.48
N THR A 6 -6.93 -6.76 17.39
CA THR A 6 -7.06 -8.13 16.89
C THR A 6 -5.92 -8.58 15.96
N LYS A 7 -5.10 -7.64 15.46
CA LYS A 7 -3.96 -7.91 14.57
C LYS A 7 -2.64 -7.65 15.29
N PRO A 8 -1.55 -8.33 14.91
CA PRO A 8 -0.22 -8.00 15.43
C PRO A 8 0.08 -6.51 15.19
N PRO A 9 0.71 -5.82 16.15
CA PRO A 9 1.02 -4.41 16.00
C PRO A 9 1.86 -4.17 14.75
N ALA A 10 1.53 -3.10 14.04
CA ALA A 10 2.30 -2.69 12.88
C ALA A 10 3.45 -1.80 13.33
N GLY A 11 4.66 -2.31 13.17
CA GLY A 11 5.89 -1.55 13.35
C GLY A 11 6.09 -0.96 14.76
N PRO A 12 7.07 -0.04 14.89
CA PRO A 12 7.99 0.40 13.84
C PRO A 12 8.86 -0.77 13.31
N PHE A 13 9.22 -0.71 12.03
CA PHE A 13 10.07 -1.70 11.36
C PHE A 13 11.48 -1.12 11.14
N SER A 14 12.52 -1.95 11.28
CA SER A 14 13.90 -1.52 11.07
C SER A 14 14.36 -1.61 9.62
N SER A 15 13.59 -2.28 8.75
CA SER A 15 13.88 -2.43 7.32
C SER A 15 12.61 -2.70 6.50
N VAL A 16 12.70 -2.47 5.19
CA VAL A 16 11.64 -2.86 4.23
C VAL A 16 11.38 -4.36 4.27
N LYS A 17 12.43 -5.18 4.46
CA LYS A 17 12.30 -6.62 4.66
C LYS A 17 11.41 -6.99 5.86
N GLU A 18 11.57 -6.33 7.00
CA GLU A 18 10.72 -6.58 8.17
C GLU A 18 9.27 -6.18 7.90
N PHE A 19 9.06 -5.06 7.21
CA PHE A 19 7.73 -4.64 6.78
C PHE A 19 7.06 -5.68 5.85
N HIS A 20 7.77 -6.16 4.82
CA HIS A 20 7.27 -7.20 3.92
C HIS A 20 7.04 -8.54 4.61
N ASN A 21 7.91 -8.92 5.56
CA ASN A 21 7.70 -10.10 6.40
C ASN A 21 6.44 -9.96 7.27
N TRP A 22 6.17 -8.77 7.79
CA TRP A 22 4.94 -8.50 8.52
C TRP A 22 3.69 -8.58 7.63
N LEU A 23 3.73 -8.03 6.41
CA LEU A 23 2.64 -8.21 5.43
C LEU A 23 2.42 -9.70 5.11
N SER A 24 3.50 -10.44 4.85
CA SER A 24 3.46 -11.90 4.64
C SER A 24 2.87 -12.65 5.83
N PHE A 25 3.25 -12.26 7.04
CA PHE A 25 2.72 -12.87 8.26
C PHE A 25 1.21 -12.66 8.40
N LEU A 26 0.73 -11.45 8.08
CA LEU A 26 -0.69 -11.14 8.20
C LEU A 26 -1.58 -12.01 7.29
N THR A 27 -1.11 -12.48 6.13
CA THR A 27 -1.90 -13.39 5.27
C THR A 27 -2.04 -14.79 5.84
N LYS A 28 -1.21 -15.11 6.83
CA LYS A 28 -1.19 -16.39 7.52
C LYS A 28 -1.95 -16.30 8.85
N TRP A 29 -2.08 -15.10 9.42
CA TRP A 29 -2.66 -14.85 10.73
C TRP A 29 -4.03 -15.53 10.93
N GLY A 30 -4.15 -16.33 11.98
CA GLY A 30 -5.30 -17.17 12.28
C GLY A 30 -5.26 -18.54 11.61
N LEU A 31 -4.73 -18.67 10.38
CA LEU A 31 -4.56 -19.97 9.71
C LEU A 31 -3.45 -20.79 10.38
N GLU A 32 -2.39 -20.15 10.90
CA GLU A 32 -1.31 -20.83 11.61
C GLU A 32 -1.81 -21.60 12.83
N LYS A 33 -2.91 -21.15 13.45
CA LYS A 33 -3.50 -21.80 14.63
C LYS A 33 -4.17 -23.13 14.31
N HIS A 34 -4.54 -23.34 13.04
CA HIS A 34 -5.23 -24.52 12.55
C HIS A 34 -4.34 -25.40 11.65
N SER A 35 -3.15 -24.92 11.28
CA SER A 35 -2.18 -25.69 10.51
C SER A 35 -1.25 -26.51 11.42
N PRO A 36 -1.01 -27.80 11.12
CA PRO A 36 -0.01 -28.59 11.84
C PRO A 36 1.43 -28.11 11.58
N ASP A 37 1.65 -27.40 10.47
CA ASP A 37 2.91 -26.74 10.14
C ASP A 37 2.64 -25.40 9.43
N PRO A 38 2.74 -24.26 10.14
CA PRO A 38 2.57 -22.93 9.56
C PRO A 38 3.54 -22.59 8.42
N SER A 39 4.69 -23.26 8.33
CA SER A 39 5.66 -23.01 7.27
C SER A 39 5.17 -23.49 5.89
N LEU A 40 4.19 -24.39 5.87
CA LEU A 40 3.56 -24.90 4.65
C LEU A 40 2.42 -24.01 4.13
N ILE A 41 2.04 -22.96 4.87
CA ILE A 41 1.01 -22.02 4.40
C ILE A 41 1.62 -21.22 3.23
N PRO A 42 1.05 -21.34 2.01
CA PRO A 42 1.66 -20.80 0.81
C PRO A 42 1.70 -19.28 0.85
N ASP A 43 2.81 -18.73 0.38
CA ASP A 43 3.00 -17.31 0.17
C ASP A 43 3.68 -17.08 -1.19
N PRO A 44 2.91 -17.13 -2.29
CA PRO A 44 3.47 -17.17 -3.64
C PRO A 44 4.14 -15.86 -4.07
N TYR A 45 3.91 -14.76 -3.36
CA TYR A 45 4.35 -13.42 -3.78
C TYR A 45 5.44 -12.82 -2.88
N ARG A 46 5.93 -13.53 -1.86
CA ARG A 46 6.88 -12.94 -0.90
C ARG A 46 8.18 -12.53 -1.56
N ASP A 47 8.69 -13.39 -2.44
CA ASP A 47 9.94 -13.15 -3.17
C ASP A 47 9.77 -12.08 -4.27
N SER A 48 8.52 -11.74 -4.61
CA SER A 48 8.19 -10.65 -5.55
C SER A 48 8.10 -9.28 -4.88
N LEU A 49 8.22 -9.20 -3.55
CA LEU A 49 8.32 -7.94 -2.82
C LEU A 49 9.79 -7.52 -2.65
N PRO A 50 10.22 -6.36 -3.18
CA PRO A 50 11.62 -5.92 -3.14
C PRO A 50 12.03 -5.43 -1.74
N ASP A 51 12.84 -6.21 -1.04
CA ASP A 51 13.32 -5.87 0.31
C ASP A 51 14.29 -4.67 0.39
N ASN A 52 14.72 -4.14 -0.76
CA ASN A 52 15.67 -3.04 -0.89
C ASN A 52 15.03 -1.77 -1.51
N SER A 53 13.70 -1.66 -1.51
CA SER A 53 13.03 -0.44 -1.97
C SER A 53 13.46 0.79 -1.16
N PRO A 54 13.66 1.95 -1.80
CA PRO A 54 13.74 3.23 -1.12
C PRO A 54 12.54 3.45 -0.19
N ILE A 55 12.77 4.09 0.95
CA ILE A 55 11.71 4.50 1.87
C ILE A 55 11.37 5.97 1.57
N THR A 56 10.11 6.23 1.25
CA THR A 56 9.60 7.57 0.97
C THR A 56 8.44 7.91 1.90
N PHE A 57 8.18 9.21 2.08
CA PHE A 57 6.98 9.63 2.78
C PHE A 57 5.82 9.60 1.79
N THR A 58 4.85 8.71 2.02
CA THR A 58 3.70 8.48 1.15
C THR A 58 2.45 9.08 1.79
N HIS A 59 1.55 9.63 0.99
CA HIS A 59 0.19 9.96 1.42
C HIS A 59 -0.62 8.70 1.75
N ALA A 60 -0.44 7.63 0.98
CA ALA A 60 -1.12 6.34 1.10
C ALA A 60 -2.66 6.38 0.90
N ASP A 61 -3.19 7.48 0.36
CA ASP A 61 -4.63 7.68 0.05
C ASP A 61 -4.84 8.84 -0.94
N LEU A 62 -4.01 8.90 -2.00
CA LEU A 62 -3.97 10.03 -2.92
C LEU A 62 -5.08 9.95 -3.98
N HIS A 63 -6.32 10.05 -3.52
CA HIS A 63 -7.53 10.12 -4.33
C HIS A 63 -7.81 11.58 -4.78
N PRO A 64 -8.49 11.84 -5.91
CA PRO A 64 -8.77 13.21 -6.37
C PRO A 64 -9.51 14.08 -5.36
N SER A 65 -10.37 13.49 -4.53
CA SER A 65 -11.09 14.22 -3.45
C SER A 65 -10.16 14.82 -2.40
N ASN A 66 -8.93 14.32 -2.31
CA ASN A 66 -7.91 14.73 -1.35
C ASN A 66 -6.96 15.78 -1.93
N ILE A 67 -7.20 16.25 -3.15
CA ILE A 67 -6.38 17.26 -3.84
C ILE A 67 -7.25 18.49 -4.10
N LEU A 68 -6.96 19.57 -3.39
CA LEU A 68 -7.64 20.85 -3.57
C LEU A 68 -6.96 21.64 -4.69
N VAL A 69 -7.75 22.14 -5.63
CA VAL A 69 -7.28 22.95 -6.77
C VAL A 69 -7.99 24.30 -6.81
N THR A 70 -7.41 25.27 -7.51
CA THR A 70 -8.07 26.56 -7.77
C THR A 70 -9.38 26.38 -8.55
N SER A 71 -10.35 27.25 -8.29
CA SER A 71 -11.65 27.24 -8.98
C SER A 71 -11.58 27.67 -10.44
N ASP A 72 -10.55 28.44 -10.79
CA ASP A 72 -10.38 29.11 -12.05
C ASP A 72 -8.95 28.93 -12.60
N ALA A 73 -8.83 29.10 -13.91
CA ALA A 73 -7.58 28.95 -14.63
C ALA A 73 -6.63 30.14 -14.37
N PRO A 74 -5.30 29.91 -14.30
CA PRO A 74 -4.64 28.61 -14.41
C PRO A 74 -4.87 27.73 -13.18
N TYR A 75 -5.13 26.43 -13.42
CA TYR A 75 -5.36 25.48 -12.34
C TYR A 75 -4.07 25.18 -11.60
N HIS A 76 -4.10 25.33 -10.27
CA HIS A 76 -2.98 25.00 -9.40
C HIS A 76 -3.45 24.16 -8.22
N VAL A 77 -2.61 23.22 -7.79
CA VAL A 77 -2.82 22.50 -6.52
C VAL A 77 -2.63 23.49 -5.37
N ILE A 78 -3.66 23.65 -4.55
CA ILE A 78 -3.66 24.49 -3.35
C ILE A 78 -3.15 23.70 -2.16
N ALA A 79 -3.66 22.48 -1.99
CA ALA A 79 -3.32 21.62 -0.87
C ALA A 79 -3.60 20.16 -1.19
N ILE A 80 -2.87 19.28 -0.50
CA ILE A 80 -3.21 17.87 -0.36
C ILE A 80 -3.70 17.70 1.09
N ILE A 81 -4.83 17.05 1.28
CA ILE A 81 -5.50 16.89 2.57
C ILE A 81 -5.70 15.41 2.89
N ASP A 82 -6.15 15.11 4.12
CA ASP A 82 -6.47 13.75 4.58
C ASP A 82 -5.26 12.81 4.76
N TRP A 83 -4.22 13.33 5.43
CA TRP A 83 -2.95 12.63 5.67
C TRP A 83 -2.99 11.54 6.76
N HIS A 84 -4.15 11.09 7.24
CA HIS A 84 -4.20 10.16 8.40
C HIS A 84 -3.63 8.76 8.09
N GLN A 85 -3.52 8.37 6.82
CA GLN A 85 -2.87 7.12 6.40
C GLN A 85 -1.39 7.29 6.07
N SER A 86 -0.90 8.53 6.05
CA SER A 86 0.45 8.84 5.63
C SER A 86 1.51 8.26 6.54
N GLY A 87 2.70 8.06 5.98
CA GLY A 87 3.81 7.43 6.69
C GLY A 87 5.02 7.19 5.81
N TRP A 88 6.04 6.59 6.41
CA TRP A 88 7.25 6.19 5.72
C TRP A 88 7.12 4.73 5.26
N TYR A 89 6.99 4.52 3.96
CA TYR A 89 6.77 3.21 3.35
C TYR A 89 7.74 2.98 2.19
N PRO A 90 7.87 1.73 1.70
CA PRO A 90 8.49 1.48 0.41
C PRO A 90 7.89 2.37 -0.68
N ASP A 91 8.72 2.89 -1.59
CA ASP A 91 8.33 3.78 -2.68
C ASP A 91 7.15 3.29 -3.53
N CYS A 92 7.07 1.98 -3.79
CA CYS A 92 5.96 1.36 -4.51
C CYS A 92 4.59 1.56 -3.83
N TRP A 93 4.56 1.84 -2.53
CA TRP A 93 3.34 1.91 -1.73
C TRP A 93 2.39 3.01 -2.18
N GLU A 94 2.90 4.16 -2.62
CA GLU A 94 2.05 5.28 -3.09
C GLU A 94 1.26 4.89 -4.33
N HIS A 95 1.93 4.32 -5.35
CA HIS A 95 1.27 3.87 -6.58
C HIS A 95 0.21 2.82 -6.26
N CYS A 96 0.60 1.81 -5.48
CA CYS A 96 -0.28 0.72 -5.10
C CYS A 96 -1.54 1.21 -4.37
N LYS A 97 -1.40 2.08 -3.36
CA LYS A 97 -2.55 2.63 -2.61
C LYS A 97 -3.40 3.55 -3.47
N ALA A 98 -2.80 4.45 -4.25
CA ALA A 98 -3.54 5.37 -5.11
C ALA A 98 -4.42 4.59 -6.11
N THR A 99 -3.86 3.57 -6.76
CA THR A 99 -4.59 2.70 -7.69
C THR A 99 -5.67 1.89 -6.99
N TYR A 100 -5.41 1.37 -5.78
CA TYR A 100 -6.39 0.60 -5.03
C TYR A 100 -7.64 1.41 -4.67
N THR A 101 -7.46 2.70 -4.36
CA THR A 101 -8.56 3.62 -4.03
C THR A 101 -9.27 4.20 -5.25
N ALA A 102 -8.76 3.95 -6.45
CA ALA A 102 -9.30 4.47 -7.69
C ALA A 102 -10.32 3.52 -8.33
N GLU A 103 -11.21 4.05 -9.15
CA GLU A 103 -12.02 3.24 -10.06
C GLU A 103 -11.09 2.52 -11.05
N TYR A 104 -11.26 1.20 -11.20
CA TYR A 104 -10.34 0.33 -11.93
C TYR A 104 -10.09 0.79 -13.37
N ASP A 105 -11.15 1.14 -14.10
CA ASP A 105 -11.13 1.65 -15.47
C ASP A 105 -11.27 3.18 -15.55
N GLY A 106 -11.29 3.87 -14.41
CA GLY A 106 -11.41 5.32 -14.33
C GLY A 106 -10.17 6.04 -14.86
N GLU A 107 -10.35 7.28 -15.32
CA GLU A 107 -9.25 8.08 -15.88
C GLU A 107 -8.16 8.37 -14.82
N TRP A 108 -8.55 8.50 -13.54
CA TRP A 108 -7.59 8.67 -12.45
C TRP A 108 -6.56 7.55 -12.43
N ASN A 109 -7.03 6.30 -12.46
CA ASN A 109 -6.18 5.13 -12.44
C ASN A 109 -5.38 4.96 -13.74
N THR A 110 -6.06 5.06 -14.88
CA THR A 110 -5.50 4.66 -16.18
C THR A 110 -4.65 5.74 -16.84
N GLN A 111 -4.89 7.02 -16.54
CA GLN A 111 -4.24 8.14 -17.23
C GLN A 111 -3.42 9.05 -16.32
N TYR A 112 -3.84 9.27 -15.07
CA TYR A 112 -3.23 10.28 -14.20
C TYR A 112 -2.22 9.71 -13.22
N ILE A 113 -2.54 8.66 -12.46
CA ILE A 113 -1.60 8.02 -11.50
C ILE A 113 -0.23 7.72 -12.14
N PRO A 114 -0.15 7.09 -13.34
CA PRO A 114 1.13 6.78 -13.97
C PRO A 114 1.97 8.01 -14.38
N ARG A 115 1.42 9.23 -14.31
CA ARG A 115 2.14 10.47 -14.64
C ARG A 115 2.90 11.06 -13.46
N PHE A 116 2.50 10.72 -12.22
CA PHE A 116 3.09 11.29 -11.02
C PHE A 116 3.65 10.26 -10.04
N VAL A 117 3.35 8.97 -10.21
CA VAL A 117 4.05 7.87 -9.53
C VAL A 117 4.35 6.74 -10.51
N ASP A 118 5.59 6.26 -10.51
CA ASP A 118 6.02 5.14 -11.33
C ASP A 118 5.25 3.86 -10.99
N VAL A 119 4.96 3.05 -12.02
CA VAL A 119 4.32 1.74 -11.85
C VAL A 119 5.35 0.77 -11.27
N PRO A 120 5.13 0.20 -10.07
CA PRO A 120 6.10 -0.69 -9.46
C PRO A 120 6.00 -2.10 -10.06
N GLU A 121 7.14 -2.76 -10.23
CA GLU A 121 7.20 -4.17 -10.68
C GLU A 121 6.47 -5.12 -9.71
N CYS A 122 6.41 -4.75 -8.42
CA CYS A 122 5.78 -5.55 -7.37
C CYS A 122 4.27 -5.27 -7.20
N TYR A 123 3.62 -4.55 -8.11
CA TYR A 123 2.21 -4.20 -8.00
C TYR A 123 1.31 -5.44 -7.80
N ASP A 124 1.50 -6.49 -8.61
CA ASP A 124 0.70 -7.71 -8.51
C ASP A 124 0.91 -8.40 -7.15
N ALA A 125 2.16 -8.49 -6.70
CA ALA A 125 2.52 -9.04 -5.41
C ALA A 125 1.86 -8.26 -4.26
N TRP A 126 1.97 -6.94 -4.28
CA TRP A 126 1.32 -6.06 -3.30
C TRP A 126 -0.20 -6.24 -3.30
N SER A 127 -0.83 -6.32 -4.48
CA SER A 127 -2.28 -6.44 -4.62
C SER A 127 -2.83 -7.71 -3.98
N PHE A 128 -2.06 -8.81 -4.00
CA PHE A 128 -2.39 -10.05 -3.31
C PHE A 128 -2.50 -9.86 -1.80
N TYR A 129 -1.51 -9.19 -1.19
CA TYR A 129 -1.48 -8.95 0.26
C TYR A 129 -2.64 -8.05 0.70
N VAL A 130 -2.88 -6.95 -0.02
CA VAL A 130 -3.89 -5.96 0.38
C VAL A 130 -5.33 -6.47 0.23
N ARG A 131 -5.61 -7.27 -0.79
CA ARG A 131 -6.91 -7.97 -0.92
C ARG A 131 -7.20 -8.89 0.26
N TYR A 132 -6.17 -9.49 0.86
CA TYR A 132 -6.31 -10.33 2.05
C TYR A 132 -6.69 -9.52 3.31
N PHE A 133 -6.33 -8.24 3.33
CA PHE A 133 -6.51 -7.37 4.51
C PHE A 133 -7.78 -6.53 4.48
N GLY A 134 -8.46 -6.44 3.32
CA GLY A 134 -9.68 -5.64 3.15
C GLY A 134 -9.45 -4.13 3.32
N CYS A 135 -8.20 -3.67 3.17
CA CYS A 135 -7.79 -2.27 3.17
C CYS A 135 -7.55 -1.75 1.78
#